data_AF-A0A8C5TVG2-F1
#
_entry.id   AF-A0A8C5TVG2-F1
#
_cell.length_a   1.000
_cell.length_b   1.000
_cell.length_c   1.000
_cell.angle_alpha   90.00
_cell.angle_beta   90.00
_cell.angle_gamma   90.00
#
_symmetry.space_group_name_H-M   'P 1'
#
loop_
_entity.id
_entity.type
_entity.pdbx_description
1 polymer ?
#
loop_
_entity_poly.entity_id
_entity_poly.type
_entity_poly.pdbx_seq_one_letter_code
_entity_poly.pdbx_strand_id
1 'polypeptide(L)'
;RNLDYAFVDLLRKITIDVQFLKGGQVVYQGTTFLGYVGLWTGQSPHKFTISGDERDGGRWWENAIAAFLNRNYPVSWLVRDTLSEAQDFQSAVLRLADIPIIAEVYYIVGGVSPKEGMVITRNRRGPADLWPLDPLGGAWFRVETNYDHWTTPPPFDDRRTAAIKALNATGQHNINFDTLFKVLLKFLNTYKVFTL
;
A
#
# COMPACT_ATOMS: atom_id res chain seq x y z
N ARG A 1 4.91 -6.05 -2.45
CA ARG A 1 4.83 -5.63 -1.03
C ARG A 1 4.87 -6.83 -0.08
N ASN A 2 5.35 -6.66 1.15
CA ASN A 2 5.14 -7.63 2.24
C ASN A 2 3.94 -7.19 3.08
N LEU A 3 3.14 -8.13 3.58
CA LEU A 3 2.16 -7.86 4.64
C LEU A 3 2.61 -8.60 5.90
N ASP A 4 2.91 -7.83 6.93
CA ASP A 4 3.34 -8.31 8.23
C ASP A 4 2.23 -8.06 9.26
N TYR A 5 1.85 -9.07 10.05
CA TYR A 5 0.85 -8.93 11.10
C TYR A 5 0.99 -10.01 12.18
N ALA A 6 0.39 -9.80 13.35
CA ALA A 6 0.22 -10.85 14.34
C ALA A 6 -0.69 -11.98 13.80
N PHE A 7 -0.76 -13.13 14.48
CA PHE A 7 -1.60 -14.28 14.09
C PHE A 7 -1.23 -14.93 12.75
N VAL A 8 0.06 -14.94 12.41
CA VAL A 8 0.60 -15.46 11.15
C VAL A 8 0.10 -16.87 10.81
N ASP A 9 0.05 -17.78 11.80
CA ASP A 9 -0.39 -19.17 11.60
C ASP A 9 -1.84 -19.30 11.11
N LEU A 10 -2.70 -18.35 11.51
CA LEU A 10 -4.08 -18.28 11.05
C LEU A 10 -4.15 -17.56 9.71
N LEU A 11 -3.59 -16.34 9.64
CA LEU A 11 -3.73 -15.48 8.48
C LEU A 11 -3.18 -16.13 7.21
N ARG A 12 -2.04 -16.83 7.29
CA ARG A 12 -1.48 -17.59 6.15
C ARG A 12 -2.45 -18.63 5.57
N LYS A 13 -3.27 -19.27 6.42
CA LYS A 13 -4.22 -20.31 5.99
C LYS A 13 -5.47 -19.74 5.32
N ILE A 14 -5.75 -18.46 5.54
CA ILE A 14 -6.94 -17.78 5.03
C ILE A 14 -6.62 -16.66 4.03
N THR A 15 -5.34 -16.46 3.69
CA THR A 15 -4.92 -15.58 2.58
C THR A 15 -5.46 -16.12 1.28
N ILE A 16 -6.16 -15.28 0.53
CA ILE A 16 -6.76 -15.61 -0.76
C ILE A 16 -6.55 -14.47 -1.75
N ASP A 17 -6.35 -14.83 -3.02
CA ASP A 17 -6.46 -13.90 -4.14
C ASP A 17 -7.88 -13.95 -4.69
N VAL A 18 -8.49 -12.78 -4.87
CA VAL A 18 -9.88 -12.64 -5.29
C VAL A 18 -9.94 -11.79 -6.56
N GLN A 19 -10.54 -12.36 -7.61
CA GLN A 19 -10.90 -11.62 -8.82
C GLN A 19 -12.34 -11.11 -8.70
N PHE A 20 -12.52 -9.80 -8.88
CA PHE A 20 -13.83 -9.16 -8.83
C PHE A 20 -14.35 -8.98 -10.25
N LEU A 21 -15.54 -9.52 -10.50
CA LEU A 21 -16.14 -9.57 -11.84
C LEU A 21 -17.27 -8.55 -11.98
N LYS A 22 -17.35 -7.89 -13.14
CA LYS A 22 -18.51 -7.09 -13.59
C LYS A 22 -18.83 -7.49 -15.02
N GLY A 23 -20.05 -7.95 -15.28
CA GLY A 23 -20.43 -8.45 -16.60
C GLY A 23 -19.57 -9.64 -17.09
N GLY A 24 -19.09 -10.48 -16.18
CA GLY A 24 -18.25 -11.65 -16.50
C GLY A 24 -16.77 -11.34 -16.76
N GLN A 25 -16.35 -10.07 -16.68
CA GLN A 25 -14.95 -9.66 -16.85
C GLN A 25 -14.32 -9.22 -15.53
N VAL A 26 -13.03 -9.52 -15.34
CA VAL A 26 -12.26 -9.06 -14.18
C VAL A 26 -12.08 -7.55 -14.26
N VAL A 27 -12.67 -6.82 -13.31
CA VAL A 27 -12.52 -5.36 -13.21
C VAL A 27 -11.37 -4.95 -12.30
N TYR A 28 -11.12 -5.74 -11.26
CA TYR A 28 -9.93 -5.63 -10.41
C TYR A 28 -9.70 -6.95 -9.68
N GLN A 29 -8.53 -7.11 -9.10
CA GLN A 29 -8.22 -8.23 -8.22
C GLN A 29 -7.45 -7.75 -6.99
N GLY A 30 -7.48 -8.54 -5.93
CA GLY A 30 -6.71 -8.22 -4.73
C GLY A 30 -6.50 -9.43 -3.84
N THR A 31 -5.55 -9.27 -2.93
CA THR A 31 -5.21 -10.26 -1.93
C THR A 31 -5.82 -9.84 -0.60
N THR A 32 -6.55 -10.75 0.02
CA THR A 32 -7.25 -10.50 1.28
C THR A 32 -7.27 -11.76 2.14
N PHE A 33 -7.94 -11.70 3.28
CA PHE A 33 -8.21 -12.82 4.15
C PHE A 33 -9.68 -13.24 4.01
N LEU A 34 -9.96 -14.54 4.05
CA LEU A 34 -11.34 -15.06 4.06
C LEU A 34 -12.14 -14.40 5.18
N GLY A 35 -13.28 -13.77 4.84
CA GLY A 35 -14.13 -13.01 5.76
C GLY A 35 -13.80 -11.51 5.85
N TYR A 36 -12.68 -11.05 5.28
CA TYR A 36 -12.32 -9.63 5.22
C TYR A 36 -12.69 -9.01 3.87
N VAL A 37 -13.60 -8.03 3.90
CA VAL A 37 -14.20 -7.43 2.69
C VAL A 37 -13.40 -6.25 2.12
N GLY A 38 -12.47 -5.68 2.88
CA GLY A 38 -11.56 -4.64 2.40
C GLY A 38 -10.39 -5.25 1.62
N LEU A 39 -9.61 -4.39 0.94
CA LEU A 39 -8.36 -4.79 0.30
C LEU A 39 -7.21 -3.93 0.85
N TRP A 40 -6.11 -4.57 1.22
CA TRP A 40 -4.84 -3.90 1.52
C TRP A 40 -3.85 -3.97 0.37
N THR A 41 -4.13 -4.82 -0.62
CA THR A 41 -3.28 -5.07 -1.77
C THR A 41 -4.18 -5.44 -2.95
N GLY A 42 -4.02 -4.77 -4.07
CA GLY A 42 -4.77 -5.08 -5.27
C GLY A 42 -4.29 -4.35 -6.51
N GLN A 43 -4.83 -4.77 -7.64
CA GLN A 43 -4.56 -4.18 -8.94
C GLN A 43 -5.84 -4.02 -9.75
N SER A 44 -5.90 -2.91 -10.47
CA SER A 44 -6.84 -2.70 -11.55
C SER A 44 -6.09 -2.97 -12.87
N PRO A 45 -6.45 -4.01 -13.64
CA PRO A 45 -5.75 -4.39 -14.87
C PRO A 45 -5.56 -3.20 -15.80
N HIS A 46 -4.32 -3.05 -16.31
CA HIS A 46 -3.93 -2.00 -17.24
C HIS A 46 -4.11 -0.54 -16.75
N LYS A 47 -4.36 -0.33 -15.46
CA LYS A 47 -4.60 1.00 -14.90
C LYS A 47 -3.62 1.34 -13.77
N PHE A 48 -3.68 0.62 -12.66
CA PHE A 48 -2.86 0.91 -11.48
C PHE A 48 -2.85 -0.26 -10.48
N THR A 49 -1.92 -0.19 -9.53
CA THR A 49 -1.76 -1.07 -8.38
C THR A 49 -1.80 -0.26 -7.10
N ILE A 50 -2.35 -0.83 -6.02
CA ILE A 50 -2.41 -0.18 -4.70
C ILE A 50 -1.97 -1.18 -3.63
N SER A 51 -1.13 -0.71 -2.71
CA SER A 51 -0.94 -1.34 -1.41
C SER A 51 -1.04 -0.30 -0.29
N GLY A 52 -1.49 -0.73 0.89
CA GLY A 52 -1.62 0.14 2.06
C GLY A 52 -0.79 -0.34 3.23
N ASP A 53 0.06 0.50 3.78
CA ASP A 53 0.85 0.21 4.99
C ASP A 53 0.32 1.01 6.18
N GLU A 54 0.31 0.41 7.37
CA GLU A 54 -0.18 1.05 8.58
C GLU A 54 0.68 2.27 8.95
N ARG A 55 0.02 3.36 9.32
CA ARG A 55 0.61 4.54 9.96
C ARG A 55 -0.03 4.67 11.33
N ASP A 56 0.72 4.33 12.38
CA ASP A 56 0.21 4.47 13.73
C ASP A 56 0.16 5.97 14.11
N GLY A 57 -1.04 6.47 14.34
CA GLY A 57 -1.29 7.89 14.53
C GLY A 57 -2.67 8.20 15.10
N GLY A 58 -2.71 9.05 16.12
CA GLY A 58 -3.93 9.49 16.79
C GLY A 58 -4.44 8.54 17.89
N ARG A 59 -5.49 8.96 18.60
CA ARG A 59 -6.06 8.18 19.71
C ARG A 59 -7.20 7.29 19.23
N TRP A 60 -7.40 6.14 19.87
CA TRP A 60 -8.47 5.18 19.49
C TRP A 60 -9.88 5.82 19.41
N TRP A 61 -10.18 6.83 20.22
CA TRP A 61 -11.48 7.52 20.20
C TRP A 61 -11.68 8.41 18.97
N GLU A 62 -10.61 8.92 18.36
CA GLU A 62 -10.69 9.65 17.09
C GLU A 62 -11.15 8.72 15.96
N ASN A 63 -10.66 7.47 15.98
CA ASN A 63 -11.10 6.42 15.04
C ASN A 63 -12.59 6.10 15.23
N ALA A 64 -13.05 6.01 16.48
CA ALA A 64 -14.46 5.75 16.79
C ALA A 64 -15.37 6.89 16.30
N ILE A 65 -15.02 8.15 16.53
CA ILE A 65 -15.78 9.31 16.02
C ILE A 65 -15.81 9.29 14.49
N ALA A 66 -14.66 9.10 13.85
CA ALA A 66 -14.58 9.07 12.38
C ALA A 66 -15.41 7.93 11.77
N ALA A 67 -15.42 6.76 12.41
CA ALA A 67 -16.18 5.61 11.93
C ALA A 67 -17.69 5.76 12.14
N PHE A 68 -18.14 6.15 13.34
CA PHE A 68 -19.55 6.07 13.71
C PHE A 68 -20.34 7.36 13.49
N LEU A 69 -19.71 8.53 13.65
CA LEU A 69 -20.39 9.83 13.47
C LEU A 69 -20.21 10.37 12.05
N ASN A 70 -18.99 10.32 11.52
CA ASN A 70 -18.70 10.91 10.19
C ASN A 70 -18.92 9.92 9.04
N ARG A 71 -19.07 8.63 9.33
CA ARG A 71 -19.21 7.55 8.33
C ARG A 71 -18.07 7.55 7.30
N ASN A 72 -16.86 7.90 7.75
CA ASN A 72 -15.67 7.88 6.90
C ASN A 72 -15.32 6.46 6.47
N TYR A 73 -14.58 6.32 5.38
CA TYR A 73 -14.16 5.02 4.89
C TYR A 73 -13.17 4.34 5.83
N PRO A 74 -13.35 3.03 6.13
CA PRO A 74 -12.23 2.19 6.54
C PRO A 74 -11.12 2.23 5.50
N VAL A 75 -9.87 2.27 5.93
CA VAL A 75 -8.71 2.48 5.04
C VAL A 75 -8.61 1.45 3.93
N SER A 76 -8.89 0.17 4.23
CA SER A 76 -8.88 -0.92 3.24
C SER A 76 -10.13 -0.96 2.36
N TRP A 77 -11.23 -0.34 2.81
CA TRP A 77 -12.45 -0.23 2.00
C TRP A 77 -12.26 0.83 0.93
N LEU A 78 -11.60 1.95 1.26
CA LEU A 78 -11.27 2.97 0.28
C LEU A 78 -10.36 2.42 -0.84
N VAL A 79 -9.42 1.52 -0.51
CA VAL A 79 -8.58 0.85 -1.52
C VAL A 79 -9.45 0.02 -2.46
N ARG A 80 -10.35 -0.81 -1.92
CA ARG A 80 -11.26 -1.63 -2.74
C ARG A 80 -12.18 -0.79 -3.61
N ASP A 81 -12.76 0.26 -3.04
CA ASP A 81 -13.62 1.20 -3.76
C ASP A 81 -12.85 1.94 -4.86
N THR A 82 -11.60 2.36 -4.59
CA THR A 82 -10.72 2.97 -5.60
C THR A 82 -10.40 2.00 -6.73
N LEU A 83 -10.09 0.73 -6.44
CA LEU A 83 -9.88 -0.31 -7.46
C LEU A 83 -11.12 -0.55 -8.34
N SER A 84 -12.32 -0.35 -7.79
CA SER A 84 -13.58 -0.49 -8.51
C SER A 84 -13.89 0.72 -9.40
N GLU A 85 -13.71 1.93 -8.87
CA GLU A 85 -14.29 3.16 -9.44
C GLU A 85 -13.28 4.05 -10.18
N ALA A 86 -11.99 4.01 -9.84
CA ALA A 86 -10.99 4.86 -10.48
C ALA A 86 -10.71 4.41 -11.92
N GLN A 87 -10.55 5.40 -12.81
CA GLN A 87 -10.39 5.16 -14.24
C GLN A 87 -8.94 4.97 -14.63
N ASP A 88 -8.01 5.53 -13.86
CA ASP A 88 -6.58 5.58 -14.14
C ASP A 88 -5.78 5.88 -12.85
N PHE A 89 -4.46 5.95 -12.98
CA PHE A 89 -3.55 6.26 -11.89
C PHE A 89 -3.85 7.60 -11.21
N GLN A 90 -4.11 8.68 -11.98
CA GLN A 90 -4.35 10.00 -11.41
C GLN A 90 -5.64 10.05 -10.59
N SER A 91 -6.73 9.51 -11.12
CA SER A 91 -8.00 9.41 -10.40
C SER A 91 -7.87 8.52 -9.16
N ALA A 92 -7.07 7.46 -9.20
CA ALA A 92 -6.78 6.65 -8.02
C ALA A 92 -6.03 7.46 -6.94
N VAL A 93 -4.99 8.22 -7.32
CA VAL A 93 -4.23 9.08 -6.39
C VAL A 93 -5.14 10.15 -5.78
N LEU A 94 -5.97 10.84 -6.56
CA LEU A 94 -6.89 11.87 -6.05
C LEU A 94 -7.89 11.30 -5.04
N ARG A 95 -8.51 10.15 -5.36
CA ARG A 95 -9.43 9.47 -4.43
C ARG A 95 -8.73 9.09 -3.13
N LEU A 96 -7.55 8.48 -3.24
CA LEU A 96 -6.77 8.04 -2.09
C LEU A 96 -6.11 9.19 -1.32
N ALA A 97 -6.00 10.38 -1.87
CA ALA A 97 -5.51 11.58 -1.18
C ALA A 97 -6.65 12.29 -0.42
N ASP A 98 -7.80 12.46 -1.06
CA ASP A 98 -8.82 13.42 -0.61
C ASP A 98 -9.98 12.80 0.17
N ILE A 99 -10.35 11.54 -0.11
CA ILE A 99 -11.52 10.93 0.54
C ILE A 99 -11.22 10.71 2.04
N PRO A 100 -12.07 11.21 2.96
CA PRO A 100 -11.87 11.02 4.40
C PRO A 100 -11.87 9.55 4.84
N ILE A 101 -10.95 9.21 5.74
CA ILE A 101 -10.74 7.86 6.27
C ILE A 101 -10.81 7.86 7.80
N ILE A 102 -10.98 6.67 8.39
CA ILE A 102 -11.12 6.51 9.85
C ILE A 102 -9.78 6.53 10.60
N ALA A 103 -8.68 6.14 9.94
CA ALA A 103 -7.36 6.01 10.53
C ALA A 103 -6.29 6.47 9.53
N GLU A 104 -5.10 6.74 10.03
CA GLU A 104 -3.96 7.15 9.21
C GLU A 104 -3.36 5.94 8.48
N VAL A 105 -2.75 6.18 7.32
CA VAL A 105 -2.25 5.10 6.45
C VAL A 105 -1.23 5.65 5.45
N TYR A 106 -0.36 4.80 4.92
CA TYR A 106 0.39 5.08 3.70
C TYR A 106 -0.26 4.34 2.54
N TYR A 107 -0.68 5.05 1.49
CA TYR A 107 -1.09 4.40 0.24
C TYR A 107 0.06 4.47 -0.76
N ILE A 108 0.50 3.32 -1.25
CA ILE A 108 1.53 3.19 -2.28
C ILE A 108 0.81 2.79 -3.58
N VAL A 109 0.91 3.66 -4.58
CA VAL A 109 0.22 3.53 -5.86
C VAL A 109 1.24 3.47 -6.99
N GLY A 110 1.10 2.49 -7.89
CA GLY A 110 1.88 2.41 -9.14
C GLY A 110 0.95 2.41 -10.35
N GLY A 111 1.26 3.22 -11.37
CA GLY A 111 0.52 3.25 -12.64
C GLY A 111 1.17 2.38 -13.71
N VAL A 112 0.86 2.69 -14.96
CA VAL A 112 1.33 1.95 -16.14
C VAL A 112 2.28 2.75 -17.03
N SER A 113 2.34 4.07 -16.81
CA SER A 113 3.20 4.99 -17.56
C SER A 113 4.47 5.35 -16.76
N PRO A 114 5.56 5.78 -17.44
CA PRO A 114 6.74 6.30 -16.75
C PRO A 114 6.39 7.40 -15.74
N LYS A 115 7.07 7.38 -14.59
CA LYS A 115 6.88 8.31 -13.45
C LYS A 115 5.57 8.13 -12.67
N GLU A 116 4.67 7.23 -13.08
CA GLU A 116 3.47 6.92 -12.30
C GLU A 116 3.81 6.00 -11.10
N GLY A 117 4.30 6.62 -10.05
CA GLY A 117 4.46 6.00 -8.74
C GLY A 117 4.36 7.05 -7.66
N MET A 118 3.59 6.78 -6.61
CA MET A 118 3.30 7.73 -5.53
C MET A 118 3.21 7.00 -4.20
N VAL A 119 3.85 7.56 -3.17
CA VAL A 119 3.51 7.26 -1.77
C VAL A 119 2.68 8.43 -1.24
N ILE A 120 1.48 8.13 -0.77
CA ILE A 120 0.54 9.10 -0.19
C ILE A 120 0.55 8.87 1.32
N THR A 121 1.12 9.82 2.07
CA THR A 121 1.04 9.78 3.54
C THR A 121 -0.28 10.40 3.96
N ARG A 122 -1.19 9.63 4.56
CA ARG A 122 -2.55 10.07 4.87
C ARG A 122 -2.79 10.33 6.34
N ASN A 123 -3.32 11.53 6.60
CA ASN A 123 -4.12 11.82 7.77
C ASN A 123 -5.60 11.46 7.51
N ARG A 124 -6.42 11.41 8.57
CA ARG A 124 -7.87 11.12 8.47
C ARG A 124 -8.64 12.02 7.50
N ARG A 125 -8.21 13.28 7.34
CA ARG A 125 -8.92 14.31 6.55
C ARG A 125 -8.27 14.68 5.21
N GLY A 126 -7.09 14.14 4.91
CA GLY A 126 -6.35 14.50 3.69
C GLY A 126 -4.91 14.02 3.72
N PRO A 127 -4.10 14.37 2.71
CA PRO A 127 -2.70 13.99 2.65
C PRO A 127 -1.86 14.86 3.61
N ALA A 128 -0.99 14.22 4.37
CA ALA A 128 0.11 14.90 5.06
C ALA A 128 1.26 15.19 4.07
N ASP A 129 1.47 14.29 3.10
CA ASP A 129 2.49 14.42 2.06
C ASP A 129 2.14 13.58 0.82
N LEU A 130 2.64 14.01 -0.34
CA LEU A 130 2.59 13.30 -1.61
C LEU A 130 4.02 13.13 -2.15
N TRP A 131 4.49 11.88 -2.21
CA TRP A 131 5.87 11.57 -2.58
C TRP A 131 5.94 10.81 -3.92
N PRO A 132 5.99 11.53 -5.06
CA PRO A 132 6.03 10.93 -6.39
C PRO A 132 7.40 10.33 -6.69
N LEU A 133 7.51 9.42 -7.65
CA LEU A 133 8.78 9.07 -8.27
C LEU A 133 9.43 10.30 -8.92
N ASP A 134 10.76 10.39 -8.88
CA ASP A 134 11.53 11.38 -9.63
C ASP A 134 12.75 10.72 -10.30
N PRO A 135 12.54 9.99 -11.41
CA PRO A 135 13.63 9.30 -12.09
C PRO A 135 14.70 10.25 -12.65
N LEU A 136 14.35 11.51 -12.97
CA LEU A 136 15.30 12.49 -13.48
C LEU A 136 16.23 13.01 -12.39
N GLY A 137 15.71 13.16 -11.17
CA GLY A 137 16.50 13.40 -9.95
C GLY A 137 17.18 12.14 -9.38
N GLY A 138 17.14 11.00 -10.09
CA GLY A 138 17.75 9.73 -9.66
C GLY A 138 16.90 8.92 -8.65
N ALA A 139 15.74 9.42 -8.24
CA ALA A 139 14.81 8.72 -7.36
C ALA A 139 13.86 7.80 -8.16
N TRP A 140 14.41 6.71 -8.71
CA TRP A 140 13.70 5.74 -9.55
C TRP A 140 12.88 4.71 -8.76
N PHE A 141 12.94 4.72 -7.43
CA PHE A 141 12.07 3.94 -6.54
C PHE A 141 11.64 4.76 -5.33
N ARG A 142 10.56 4.33 -4.69
CA ARG A 142 10.15 4.75 -3.33
C ARG A 142 10.06 3.53 -2.43
N VAL A 143 10.44 3.71 -1.16
CA VAL A 143 10.34 2.68 -0.12
C VAL A 143 9.53 3.26 1.01
N GLU A 144 8.37 2.67 1.27
CA GLU A 144 7.59 2.91 2.46
C GLU A 144 7.53 1.63 3.32
N THR A 145 7.43 1.84 4.62
CA THR A 145 7.30 0.81 5.66
C THR A 145 6.18 1.25 6.60
N ASN A 146 6.47 1.75 7.80
CA ASN A 146 5.44 2.17 8.77
C ASN A 146 5.79 3.47 9.51
N TYR A 147 6.57 4.35 8.88
CA TYR A 147 7.01 5.60 9.50
C TYR A 147 7.20 6.67 8.44
N ASP A 148 7.07 7.95 8.79
CA ASP A 148 7.08 9.01 7.77
C ASP A 148 8.44 9.08 7.04
N HIS A 149 8.42 9.28 5.72
CA HIS A 149 9.64 9.20 4.90
C HIS A 149 10.67 10.30 5.18
N TRP A 150 10.21 11.45 5.69
CA TRP A 150 11.06 12.57 6.12
C TRP A 150 11.59 12.41 7.55
N THR A 151 11.32 11.28 8.22
CA THR A 151 11.79 11.00 9.57
C THR A 151 12.82 9.86 9.58
N THR A 152 13.62 9.81 10.65
CA THR A 152 14.57 8.72 10.87
C THR A 152 13.82 7.45 11.29
N PRO A 153 14.08 6.29 10.66
CA PRO A 153 13.57 5.01 11.12
C PRO A 153 13.85 4.77 12.61
N PRO A 154 12.93 4.16 13.36
CA PRO A 154 13.22 3.75 14.73
C PRO A 154 14.37 2.72 14.74
N PRO A 155 15.36 2.83 15.65
CA PRO A 155 16.53 1.93 15.65
C PRO A 155 16.21 0.43 15.79
N PHE A 156 15.05 0.11 16.38
CA PHE A 156 14.58 -1.26 16.58
C PHE A 156 13.79 -1.83 15.38
N ASP A 157 13.42 -1.00 14.40
CA ASP A 157 12.70 -1.42 13.19
C ASP A 157 13.10 -0.55 11.98
N ASP A 158 14.34 -0.70 11.52
CA ASP A 158 14.85 -0.03 10.31
C ASP A 158 14.83 -0.94 9.07
N ARG A 159 13.62 -1.32 8.64
CA ARG A 159 13.40 -2.06 7.39
C ARG A 159 13.70 -1.20 6.15
N ARG A 160 13.45 0.11 6.21
CA ARG A 160 13.66 1.06 5.10
C ARG A 160 15.12 1.09 4.64
N THR A 161 16.09 1.27 5.54
CA THR A 161 17.51 1.39 5.15
C THR A 161 18.00 0.14 4.41
N ALA A 162 17.64 -1.04 4.91
CA ALA A 162 18.02 -2.29 4.27
C ALA A 162 17.31 -2.48 2.91
N ALA A 163 16.06 -2.04 2.74
CA ALA A 163 15.35 -2.06 1.45
C ALA A 163 15.98 -1.13 0.42
N ILE A 164 16.33 0.10 0.83
CA ILE A 164 17.04 1.07 -0.02
C ILE A 164 18.40 0.49 -0.44
N LYS A 165 19.17 -0.08 0.49
CA LYS A 165 20.47 -0.70 0.18
C LYS A 165 20.32 -1.84 -0.83
N ALA A 166 19.29 -2.67 -0.69
CA ALA A 166 19.03 -3.78 -1.59
C ALA A 166 18.61 -3.30 -2.99
N LEU A 167 17.73 -2.30 -3.09
CA LEU A 167 17.32 -1.70 -4.38
C LEU A 167 18.48 -1.00 -5.08
N ASN A 168 19.32 -0.27 -4.34
CA ASN A 168 20.53 0.34 -4.89
C ASN A 168 21.50 -0.72 -5.44
N ALA A 169 21.67 -1.84 -4.73
CA ALA A 169 22.52 -2.94 -5.20
C ALA A 169 21.92 -3.67 -6.41
N THR A 170 20.61 -3.76 -6.53
CA THR A 170 19.93 -4.28 -7.72
C THR A 170 20.16 -3.34 -8.91
N GLY A 171 19.94 -2.03 -8.71
CA GLY A 171 20.07 -1.01 -9.75
C GLY A 171 18.90 -1.00 -10.74
N GLN A 172 18.66 0.18 -11.34
CA GLN A 172 17.50 0.42 -12.21
C GLN A 172 17.46 -0.48 -13.45
N HIS A 173 18.61 -0.85 -14.01
CA HIS A 173 18.68 -1.70 -15.20
C HIS A 173 18.32 -3.17 -14.94
N ASN A 174 18.40 -3.62 -13.69
CA ASN A 174 18.14 -5.02 -13.33
C ASN A 174 16.82 -5.20 -12.57
N ILE A 175 16.03 -4.13 -12.38
CA ILE A 175 14.76 -4.23 -11.66
C ILE A 175 13.71 -4.95 -12.53
N ASN A 176 13.12 -5.98 -11.98
CA ASN A 176 12.00 -6.73 -12.55
C ASN A 176 11.24 -7.41 -11.39
N PHE A 177 10.21 -8.19 -11.72
CA PHE A 177 9.42 -8.89 -10.71
C PHE A 177 10.29 -9.79 -9.80
N ASP A 178 11.19 -10.60 -10.37
CA ASP A 178 12.02 -11.53 -9.62
C ASP A 178 13.02 -10.81 -8.71
N THR A 179 13.66 -9.75 -9.20
CA THR A 179 14.64 -9.00 -8.41
C THR A 179 13.96 -8.18 -7.31
N LEU A 180 12.77 -7.64 -7.57
CA LEU A 180 11.94 -7.01 -6.54
C LEU A 180 11.48 -8.02 -5.49
N PHE A 181 11.04 -9.21 -5.90
CA PHE A 181 10.66 -10.28 -4.98
C PHE A 181 11.85 -10.70 -4.09
N LYS A 182 13.05 -10.84 -4.67
CA LYS A 182 14.29 -11.11 -3.92
C LYS A 182 14.62 -10.00 -2.93
N VAL A 183 14.40 -8.73 -3.27
CA VAL A 183 14.51 -7.62 -2.31
C VAL A 183 13.54 -7.86 -1.16
N LEU A 184 12.26 -8.09 -1.43
CA LEU A 184 11.22 -8.28 -0.41
C LEU A 184 11.48 -9.49 0.52
N LEU A 185 12.11 -10.56 0.01
CA LEU A 185 12.50 -11.73 0.79
C LEU A 185 13.62 -11.47 1.79
N LYS A 186 14.46 -10.43 1.60
CA LYS A 186 15.49 -10.07 2.59
C LYS A 186 14.90 -9.57 3.91
N PHE A 187 13.62 -9.20 3.91
CA PHE A 187 12.87 -8.68 5.06
C PHE A 187 11.97 -9.73 5.70
N LEU A 188 12.41 -11.00 5.76
CA LEU A 188 11.66 -12.04 6.46
C LEU A 188 11.72 -11.79 7.97
N ASN A 189 10.57 -11.46 8.56
CA ASN A 189 10.37 -11.42 10.01
C ASN A 189 9.32 -12.46 10.43
N THR A 190 9.21 -12.72 11.72
CA THR A 190 8.25 -13.71 12.29
C THR A 190 6.79 -13.30 12.11
N TYR A 191 6.52 -12.05 11.73
CA TYR A 191 5.20 -11.49 11.48
C TYR A 191 4.78 -11.54 10.00
N LYS A 192 5.66 -11.94 9.08
CA LYS A 192 5.35 -11.93 7.65
C LYS A 192 4.27 -12.96 7.31
N VAL A 193 3.15 -12.47 6.80
CA VAL A 193 2.04 -13.31 6.33
C VAL A 193 2.24 -13.70 4.87
N PHE A 194 2.47 -12.73 3.99
CA PHE A 194 2.71 -12.98 2.56
C PHE A 194 3.65 -11.96 1.91
N THR A 195 4.18 -12.33 0.74
CA THR A 195 4.92 -11.46 -0.19
C THR A 195 4.24 -11.54 -1.55
N LEU A 196 3.99 -10.40 -2.18
CA LEU A 196 3.47 -10.26 -3.55
C LEU A 196 4.22 -9.20 -4.35
#